data_AF-A0A8T7EV68-F1
#
_entry.id   AF-A0A8T7EV68-F1
#
_cell.length_a   1.000
_cell.length_b   1.000
_cell.length_c   1.000
_cell.angle_alpha   90.00
_cell.angle_beta   90.00
_cell.angle_gamma   90.00
#
_symmetry.space_group_name_H-M   'P 1'
#
loop_
_entity.id
_entity.type
_entity.pdbx_description
1 polymer ?
#
loop_
_entity_poly.entity_id
_entity_poly.type
_entity_poly.pdbx_seq_one_letter_code
_entity_poly.pdbx_strand_id
1 'polypeptide(L)'
;MMAENFNWRDFAIGVGVGWATAYVLYAMRDALGDARRGVGQRLERAQAYATLSAEGRFIREFTREAQLSHLAGERIPLHKIAIEPRFIPPARFAEPPDDDIRRDVFRVVPRLPDLPYLAQPYNVETVTLDDLYHGPGAYALLGAPGSGRSTALVLTGMVALGEIRFAPPEDKVTARLRAEEDQLDPAQRAERLKRRLTIEQEAFDQARQRIARHRPAHGQSPAGRHGVDPV
;
A
#
# COMPACT_ATOMS: atom_id res chain seq x y z
N MET A 1 21.61 16.15 92.70
CA MET A 1 21.55 17.52 92.15
C MET A 1 22.34 17.47 90.85
N MET A 2 21.66 17.23 89.72
CA MET A 2 22.27 17.06 88.39
C MET A 2 22.30 18.44 87.72
N ALA A 3 23.47 18.97 87.42
CA ALA A 3 23.63 20.09 86.49
C ALA A 3 24.19 19.50 85.19
N GLU A 4 23.35 19.51 84.16
CA GLU A 4 23.69 19.05 82.81
C GLU A 4 24.67 20.04 82.17
N ASN A 5 25.87 19.56 81.83
CA ASN A 5 26.83 20.33 81.04
C ASN A 5 26.43 20.27 79.57
N PHE A 6 25.58 21.20 79.12
CA PHE A 6 25.20 21.35 77.72
C PHE A 6 26.42 21.81 76.89
N ASN A 7 26.86 20.97 75.94
CA ASN A 7 27.97 21.32 75.05
C ASN A 7 27.47 22.12 73.84
N TRP A 8 27.53 23.45 73.96
CA TRP A 8 27.11 24.39 72.93
C TRP A 8 27.85 24.21 71.59
N ARG A 9 29.08 23.67 71.60
CA ARG A 9 29.87 23.45 70.38
C ARG A 9 29.26 22.34 69.51
N ASP A 10 28.91 21.22 70.12
CA ASP A 10 28.33 20.08 69.41
C ASP A 10 26.95 20.44 68.86
N PHE A 11 26.19 21.24 69.61
CA PHE A 11 24.90 21.78 69.16
C PHE A 11 25.06 22.70 67.94
N ALA A 12 26.00 23.64 67.97
CA ALA A 12 26.23 24.56 66.85
C ALA A 12 26.71 23.83 65.58
N ILE A 13 27.56 22.81 65.74
CA ILE A 13 27.99 21.95 64.63
C ILE A 13 26.79 21.19 64.05
N GLY A 14 25.94 20.60 64.89
CA GLY A 14 24.74 19.91 64.46
C GLY A 14 23.78 20.80 63.67
N VAL A 15 23.53 22.01 64.15
CA VAL A 15 22.69 23.00 63.44
C VAL A 15 23.32 23.42 62.11
N GLY A 16 24.63 23.64 62.07
CA GLY A 16 25.36 23.99 60.85
C GLY A 16 25.29 22.89 59.79
N VAL A 17 25.46 21.63 60.18
CA VAL A 17 25.32 20.47 59.28
C VAL A 17 23.89 20.33 58.77
N GLY A 18 22.90 20.55 59.63
CA GLY A 18 21.49 20.54 59.24
C GLY A 18 21.17 21.62 58.19
N TRP A 19 21.66 22.84 58.39
CA TRP A 19 21.50 23.94 57.43
C TRP A 19 22.23 23.69 56.12
N ALA A 20 23.46 23.18 56.17
CA ALA A 20 24.20 22.82 54.96
C ALA A 20 23.48 21.73 54.16
N THR A 21 22.95 20.71 54.83
CA THR A 21 22.18 19.63 54.19
C THR A 21 20.89 20.16 53.56
N ALA A 22 20.17 21.03 54.28
CA ALA A 22 18.95 21.66 53.76
C ALA A 22 19.24 22.57 52.56
N TYR A 23 20.34 23.32 52.58
CA TYR A 23 20.77 24.18 51.49
C TYR A 23 21.14 23.38 50.24
N VAL A 24 21.87 22.27 50.39
CA VAL A 24 22.20 21.36 49.28
C VAL A 24 20.94 20.76 48.67
N LEU A 25 19.99 20.31 49.49
CA LEU A 25 18.71 19.79 49.01
C LEU A 25 17.87 20.87 48.30
N TYR A 26 17.91 22.11 48.80
CA TYR A 26 17.24 23.24 48.16
C TYR A 26 17.88 23.61 46.82
N ALA A 27 19.21 23.65 46.74
CA ALA A 27 19.94 23.92 45.49
C ALA A 27 19.72 22.82 44.44
N MET A 28 19.57 21.56 44.86
CA MET A 28 19.21 20.44 43.96
C MET A 28 17.85 20.62 43.30
N ARG A 29 16.89 21.34 43.93
CA ARG A 29 15.54 21.49 43.38
C ARG A 29 15.53 22.19 42.01
N ASP A 30 16.42 23.17 41.82
CA ASP A 30 16.47 23.96 40.60
C ASP A 30 17.09 23.13 39.45
N ALA A 31 18.05 22.25 39.77
CA ALA A 31 18.62 21.29 38.82
C ALA A 31 17.62 20.18 38.41
N LEU A 32 16.71 19.77 39.30
CA LEU A 32 15.66 18.80 38.99
C LEU A 32 14.60 19.37 38.03
N GLY A 33 14.40 20.69 38.00
CA GLY A 33 13.47 21.37 37.10
C GLY A 33 13.89 21.30 35.62
N ASP A 34 15.19 21.31 35.35
CA ASP A 34 15.74 21.15 33.99
C ASP A 34 15.85 19.68 33.57
N ALA A 35 16.15 18.77 34.51
CA ALA A 35 16.17 17.33 34.25
C ALA A 35 14.79 16.79 33.85
N ARG A 36 13.69 17.28 34.46
CA ARG A 36 12.31 16.89 34.10
C ARG A 36 11.93 17.27 32.67
N ARG A 37 12.45 18.39 32.14
CA ARG A 37 12.20 18.82 30.75
C ARG A 37 12.99 17.97 29.73
N GLY A 38 14.15 17.45 30.11
CA GLY A 38 15.00 16.60 29.25
C GLY A 38 14.61 15.12 29.20
N VAL A 39 13.88 14.60 30.20
CA VAL A 39 13.47 13.17 30.26
C VAL A 39 12.39 12.84 29.23
N GLY A 40 11.38 13.72 29.05
CA GLY A 40 10.32 13.51 28.06
C GLY A 40 10.85 13.38 26.63
N GLN A 41 11.76 14.28 26.23
CA GLN A 41 12.34 14.28 24.88
C GLN A 41 13.29 13.09 24.62
N ARG A 42 13.89 12.50 25.66
CA ARG A 42 14.76 11.32 25.53
C ARG A 42 13.96 10.03 25.43
N LEU A 43 12.82 9.93 26.12
CA LEU A 43 11.90 8.80 26.03
C LEU A 43 11.24 8.69 24.66
N GLU A 44 10.75 9.80 24.10
CA GLU A 44 10.14 9.81 22.77
C GLU A 44 11.13 9.41 21.66
N ARG A 45 12.38 9.88 21.73
CA ARG A 45 13.43 9.51 20.77
C ARG A 45 13.88 8.05 20.91
N ALA A 46 13.98 7.53 22.13
CA ALA A 46 14.28 6.12 22.36
C ALA A 46 13.14 5.23 21.86
N GLN A 47 11.89 5.64 22.08
CA GLN A 47 10.71 4.94 21.57
C GLN A 47 10.63 4.96 20.04
N ALA A 48 10.86 6.12 19.40
CA ALA A 48 10.91 6.26 17.95
C ALA A 48 12.06 5.46 17.31
N TYR A 49 13.23 5.42 17.95
CA TYR A 49 14.36 4.60 17.50
C TYR A 49 14.08 3.10 17.69
N ALA A 50 13.41 2.73 18.79
CA ALA A 50 12.96 1.36 19.04
C ALA A 50 11.90 0.91 18.01
N THR A 51 10.94 1.76 17.63
CA THR A 51 9.94 1.43 16.61
C THR A 51 10.56 1.31 15.22
N LEU A 52 11.44 2.24 14.82
CA LEU A 52 12.15 2.16 13.53
C LEU A 52 13.04 0.91 13.44
N SER A 53 13.74 0.57 14.53
CA SER A 53 14.57 -0.64 14.58
C SER A 53 13.75 -1.93 14.62
N ALA A 54 12.56 -1.92 15.24
CA ALA A 54 11.62 -3.03 15.25
C ALA A 54 10.99 -3.25 13.87
N GLU A 55 10.60 -2.18 13.16
CA GLU A 55 10.04 -2.24 11.81
C GLU A 55 11.04 -2.82 10.81
N GLY A 56 12.27 -2.31 10.80
CA GLY A 56 13.31 -2.86 9.93
C GLY A 56 13.64 -4.32 10.25
N ARG A 57 13.57 -4.73 11.52
CA ARG A 57 13.71 -6.14 11.92
C ARG A 57 12.55 -6.98 11.41
N PHE A 58 11.32 -6.50 11.58
CA PHE A 58 10.11 -7.19 11.13
C PHE A 58 10.13 -7.39 9.62
N ILE A 59 10.44 -6.36 8.82
CA ILE A 59 10.51 -6.46 7.36
C ILE A 59 11.56 -7.49 6.95
N ARG A 60 12.77 -7.42 7.51
CA ARG A 60 13.83 -8.41 7.18
C ARG A 60 13.43 -9.84 7.52
N GLU A 61 12.81 -10.04 8.68
CA GLU A 61 12.39 -11.35 9.14
C GLU A 61 11.21 -11.88 8.31
N PHE A 62 10.21 -11.03 8.04
CA PHE A 62 9.09 -11.35 7.17
C PHE A 62 9.58 -11.74 5.78
N THR A 63 10.46 -10.95 5.16
CA THR A 63 11.02 -11.27 3.84
C THR A 63 11.79 -12.58 3.88
N ARG A 64 12.58 -12.84 4.92
CA ARG A 64 13.31 -14.10 5.09
C ARG A 64 12.36 -15.30 5.14
N GLU A 65 11.35 -15.25 6.00
CA GLU A 65 10.36 -16.32 6.14
C GLU A 65 9.49 -16.49 4.89
N ALA A 66 9.09 -15.39 4.26
CA ALA A 66 8.33 -15.37 3.01
C ALA A 66 9.07 -16.09 1.88
N GLN A 67 10.37 -15.81 1.73
CA GLN A 67 11.20 -16.45 0.70
C GLN A 67 11.36 -17.96 0.90
N LEU A 68 11.23 -18.45 2.14
CA LEU A 68 11.34 -19.87 2.50
C LEU A 68 9.98 -20.58 2.54
N SER A 69 8.86 -19.86 2.41
CA SER A 69 7.50 -20.35 2.59
C SER A 69 6.96 -21.17 1.39
N HIS A 70 7.74 -22.17 0.96
CA HIS A 70 7.36 -23.15 -0.04
C HIS A 70 8.24 -24.42 0.06
N LEU A 71 7.81 -25.50 -0.60
CA LEU A 71 8.46 -26.83 -0.49
C LEU A 71 9.95 -26.86 -0.85
N ALA A 72 10.43 -25.90 -1.65
CA ALA A 72 11.81 -25.82 -2.11
C ALA A 72 12.59 -24.64 -1.51
N GLY A 73 12.08 -24.05 -0.41
CA GLY A 73 12.61 -22.81 0.17
C GLY A 73 14.09 -22.86 0.52
N GLU A 74 14.58 -24.03 0.95
CA GLU A 74 16.01 -24.21 1.26
C GLU A 74 16.94 -24.12 0.04
N ARG A 75 16.41 -24.30 -1.18
CA ARG A 75 17.21 -24.36 -2.41
C ARG A 75 17.01 -23.15 -3.31
N ILE A 76 15.78 -22.66 -3.40
CA ILE A 76 15.39 -21.60 -4.31
C ILE A 76 14.50 -20.63 -3.53
N PRO A 77 14.80 -19.32 -3.50
CA PRO A 77 13.95 -18.37 -2.83
C PRO A 77 12.65 -18.13 -3.62
N LEU A 78 11.54 -17.91 -2.92
CA LEU A 78 10.21 -17.76 -3.51
C LEU A 78 10.16 -16.79 -4.69
N HIS A 79 10.82 -15.63 -4.61
CA HIS A 79 10.79 -14.62 -5.68
C HIS A 79 11.33 -15.11 -7.04
N LYS A 80 12.13 -16.18 -7.07
CA LYS A 80 12.66 -16.74 -8.32
C LYS A 80 11.67 -17.65 -9.04
N ILE A 81 10.71 -18.21 -8.32
CA ILE A 81 9.73 -19.17 -8.84
C ILE A 81 8.29 -18.69 -8.66
N ALA A 82 8.11 -17.51 -8.06
CA ALA A 82 6.82 -16.92 -7.83
C ALA A 82 6.10 -16.67 -9.16
N ILE A 83 4.90 -17.22 -9.26
CA ILE A 83 3.96 -16.90 -10.33
C ILE A 83 2.96 -15.93 -9.75
N GLU A 84 2.65 -14.87 -10.49
CA GLU A 84 1.68 -13.88 -10.04
C GLU A 84 0.31 -14.54 -9.80
N PRO A 85 -0.24 -14.46 -8.57
CA PRO A 85 -1.59 -14.95 -8.32
C PRO A 85 -2.60 -14.07 -9.07
N ARG A 86 -3.55 -14.71 -9.74
CA ARG A 86 -4.65 -14.07 -10.47
C ARG A 86 -5.95 -14.27 -9.71
N PHE A 87 -6.76 -13.23 -9.63
CA PHE A 87 -8.01 -13.25 -8.88
C PHE A 87 -9.20 -13.08 -9.81
N ILE A 88 -10.30 -13.78 -9.54
CA ILE A 88 -11.55 -13.59 -10.28
C ILE A 88 -12.29 -12.41 -9.61
N PRO A 89 -12.66 -11.36 -10.37
CA PRO A 89 -13.38 -10.22 -9.79
C PRO A 89 -14.74 -10.66 -9.21
N PRO A 90 -15.27 -9.96 -8.19
CA PRO A 90 -16.61 -10.23 -7.69
C PRO A 90 -17.67 -10.01 -8.77
N ALA A 91 -18.84 -10.60 -8.60
CA ALA A 91 -19.96 -10.34 -9.51
C ALA A 91 -20.37 -8.86 -9.39
N ARG A 92 -20.54 -8.18 -10.52
CA ARG A 92 -21.03 -6.79 -10.53
C ARG A 92 -22.52 -6.81 -10.15
N PHE A 93 -22.91 -6.01 -9.16
CA PHE A 93 -24.26 -6.05 -8.60
C PHE A 93 -25.35 -5.47 -9.51
N ALA A 94 -25.00 -4.61 -10.47
CA ALA A 94 -25.90 -4.12 -11.51
C ALA A 94 -25.07 -3.43 -12.61
N GLU A 95 -25.10 -3.95 -13.83
CA GLU A 95 -24.59 -3.25 -15.01
C GLU A 95 -25.79 -3.07 -15.96
N PRO A 96 -25.99 -1.88 -16.57
CA PRO A 96 -26.94 -1.73 -17.65
C PRO A 96 -26.65 -2.80 -18.72
N PRO A 97 -27.67 -3.36 -19.38
CA PRO A 97 -27.43 -4.33 -20.44
C PRO A 97 -26.51 -3.70 -21.48
N ASP A 98 -25.29 -4.21 -21.58
CA ASP A 98 -24.34 -3.80 -22.59
C ASP A 98 -24.80 -4.40 -23.93
N ASP A 99 -24.85 -3.59 -24.98
CA ASP A 99 -25.25 -4.03 -26.34
C ASP A 99 -24.20 -4.99 -26.94
N ASP A 100 -23.00 -5.06 -26.33
CA ASP A 100 -21.94 -5.99 -26.70
C ASP A 100 -22.21 -7.36 -26.05
N ILE A 101 -22.45 -8.39 -26.87
CA ILE A 101 -22.77 -9.76 -26.45
C ILE A 101 -21.50 -10.44 -25.88
N ARG A 102 -20.92 -9.91 -24.81
CA ARG A 102 -19.93 -10.62 -24.02
C ARG A 102 -20.68 -11.60 -23.14
N ARG A 103 -20.85 -12.83 -23.64
CA ARG A 103 -21.46 -13.92 -22.87
C ARG A 103 -20.60 -14.17 -21.64
N ASP A 104 -21.09 -13.76 -20.47
CA ASP A 104 -20.47 -14.11 -19.20
C ASP A 104 -20.39 -15.64 -19.09
N VAL A 105 -19.16 -16.16 -19.06
CA VAL A 105 -18.86 -17.58 -18.90
C VAL A 105 -19.52 -18.12 -17.63
N PHE A 106 -19.63 -17.30 -16.58
CA PHE A 106 -20.22 -17.67 -15.30
C PHE A 106 -21.73 -17.95 -15.36
N ARG A 107 -22.38 -17.73 -16.52
CA ARG A 107 -23.75 -18.21 -16.77
C ARG A 107 -23.82 -19.72 -16.96
N VAL A 108 -22.75 -20.34 -17.45
CA VAL A 108 -22.66 -21.79 -17.71
C VAL A 108 -21.75 -22.46 -16.68
N VAL A 109 -20.66 -21.80 -16.31
CA VAL A 109 -19.70 -22.27 -15.30
C VAL A 109 -20.08 -21.71 -13.93
N PRO A 110 -20.37 -22.55 -12.93
CA PRO A 110 -20.69 -22.05 -11.60
C PRO A 110 -19.55 -21.20 -11.03
N ARG A 111 -19.88 -20.00 -10.55
CA ARG A 111 -18.93 -19.15 -9.82
C ARG A 111 -18.75 -19.69 -8.41
N LEU A 112 -17.79 -20.60 -8.24
CA LEU A 112 -17.46 -21.24 -6.98
C LEU A 112 -16.15 -20.64 -6.42
N PRO A 113 -16.20 -19.84 -5.34
CA PRO A 113 -15.00 -19.24 -4.74
C PRO A 113 -13.97 -20.28 -4.27
N ASP A 114 -14.44 -21.48 -3.90
CA ASP A 114 -13.59 -22.56 -3.42
C ASP A 114 -12.82 -23.29 -4.53
N LEU A 115 -13.35 -23.23 -5.76
CA LEU A 115 -12.82 -23.95 -6.93
C LEU A 115 -12.56 -22.97 -8.09
N PRO A 116 -11.69 -21.95 -7.90
CA PRO A 116 -11.45 -20.91 -8.90
C PRO A 116 -10.84 -21.47 -10.20
N TYR A 117 -10.16 -22.61 -10.11
CA TYR A 117 -9.56 -23.30 -11.25
C TYR A 117 -10.59 -23.78 -12.30
N LEU A 118 -11.87 -23.91 -11.95
CA LEU A 118 -12.92 -24.27 -12.92
C LEU A 118 -13.10 -23.21 -14.02
N ALA A 119 -12.80 -21.95 -13.72
CA ALA A 119 -12.88 -20.85 -14.68
C ALA A 119 -11.62 -20.71 -15.54
N GLN A 120 -10.52 -21.40 -15.18
CA GLN A 120 -9.22 -21.28 -15.85
C GLN A 120 -9.27 -21.55 -17.37
N PRO A 121 -10.01 -22.54 -17.89
CA PRO A 121 -10.05 -22.82 -19.32
C PRO A 121 -10.73 -21.73 -20.16
N TYR A 122 -11.47 -20.82 -19.53
CA TYR A 122 -12.43 -19.97 -20.22
C TYR A 122 -11.96 -18.53 -20.48
N ASN A 123 -10.65 -18.25 -20.39
CA ASN A 123 -10.06 -16.92 -20.60
C ASN A 123 -10.89 -15.79 -19.93
N VAL A 124 -11.31 -16.04 -18.68
CA VAL A 124 -12.08 -15.08 -17.91
C VAL A 124 -11.20 -13.89 -17.54
N GLU A 125 -11.82 -12.72 -17.38
CA GLU A 125 -11.13 -11.54 -16.87
C GLU A 125 -10.62 -11.82 -15.45
N THR A 126 -9.34 -11.53 -15.22
CA THR A 126 -8.69 -11.68 -13.91
C THR A 126 -8.08 -10.38 -13.46
N VAL A 127 -8.15 -10.14 -12.16
CA VAL A 127 -7.52 -9.03 -11.45
C VAL A 127 -6.10 -9.42 -11.07
N THR A 128 -5.16 -8.51 -11.33
CA THR A 128 -3.73 -8.65 -10.99
C THR A 128 -3.45 -8.19 -9.55
N LEU A 129 -2.25 -8.44 -9.04
CA LEU A 129 -1.85 -7.90 -7.73
C LEU A 129 -1.74 -6.36 -7.76
N ASP A 130 -1.33 -5.80 -8.88
CA ASP A 130 -1.24 -4.35 -9.08
C ASP A 130 -2.63 -3.71 -9.09
N ASP A 131 -3.60 -4.35 -9.74
CA ASP A 131 -5.01 -3.89 -9.73
C ASP A 131 -5.61 -3.95 -8.32
N LEU A 132 -5.29 -4.98 -7.54
CA LEU A 132 -5.72 -5.08 -6.14
C LEU A 132 -5.17 -3.93 -5.29
N TYR A 133 -3.89 -3.56 -5.49
CA TYR A 133 -3.24 -2.48 -4.77
C TYR A 133 -3.87 -1.11 -5.06
N HIS A 134 -4.25 -0.86 -6.32
CA HIS A 134 -4.88 0.40 -6.75
C HIS A 134 -6.41 0.42 -6.62
N GLY A 135 -7.02 -0.70 -6.22
CA GLY A 135 -8.48 -0.84 -6.15
C GLY A 135 -9.12 -0.30 -4.86
N PRO A 136 -10.46 -0.36 -4.76
CA PRO A 136 -11.26 0.45 -3.82
C PRO A 136 -11.31 -0.02 -2.35
N GLY A 137 -10.45 -0.93 -1.86
CA GLY A 137 -10.39 -1.21 -0.42
C GLY A 137 -9.97 -2.62 0.03
N ALA A 138 -10.67 -3.14 1.04
CA ALA A 138 -10.36 -4.40 1.71
C ALA A 138 -10.89 -5.61 0.93
N TYR A 139 -10.05 -6.64 0.77
CA TYR A 139 -10.37 -7.86 0.06
C TYR A 139 -10.37 -9.08 0.98
N ALA A 140 -11.26 -10.04 0.70
CA ALA A 140 -11.25 -11.36 1.33
C ALA A 140 -10.66 -12.38 0.36
N LEU A 141 -9.61 -13.10 0.78
CA LEU A 141 -9.03 -14.20 0.01
C LEU A 141 -9.81 -15.49 0.28
N LEU A 142 -10.63 -15.90 -0.69
CA LEU A 142 -11.47 -17.10 -0.63
C LEU A 142 -10.80 -18.29 -1.34
N GLY A 143 -11.19 -19.51 -0.98
CA GLY A 143 -10.63 -20.73 -1.55
C GLY A 143 -10.56 -21.91 -0.58
N ALA A 144 -10.61 -23.13 -1.14
CA ALA A 144 -10.41 -24.35 -0.37
C ALA A 144 -9.01 -24.43 0.27
N PRO A 145 -8.79 -25.29 1.28
CA PRO A 145 -7.44 -25.62 1.74
C PRO A 145 -6.55 -26.08 0.58
N GLY A 146 -5.33 -25.56 0.51
CA GLY A 146 -4.40 -25.87 -0.58
C GLY A 146 -4.60 -25.06 -1.86
N SER A 147 -5.59 -24.15 -1.95
CA SER A 147 -5.77 -23.28 -3.14
C SER A 147 -4.69 -22.19 -3.30
N GLY A 148 -3.73 -22.12 -2.38
CA GLY A 148 -2.64 -21.14 -2.43
C GLY A 148 -2.95 -19.80 -1.75
N ARG A 149 -4.03 -19.67 -0.95
CA ARG A 149 -4.36 -18.42 -0.22
C ARG A 149 -3.20 -17.86 0.61
N SER A 150 -2.52 -18.73 1.35
CA SER A 150 -1.37 -18.32 2.19
C SER A 150 -0.21 -17.83 1.32
N THR A 151 0.11 -18.53 0.23
CA THR A 151 1.14 -18.13 -0.73
C THR A 151 0.77 -16.81 -1.42
N ALA A 152 -0.48 -16.66 -1.85
CA ALA A 152 -0.97 -15.44 -2.45
C ALA A 152 -0.83 -14.25 -1.49
N LEU A 153 -1.20 -14.41 -0.22
CA LEU A 153 -1.05 -13.38 0.80
C LEU A 153 0.42 -13.00 1.07
N VAL A 154 1.30 -14.00 1.16
CA VAL A 154 2.74 -13.78 1.31
C VAL A 154 3.28 -12.97 0.13
N LEU A 155 2.91 -13.35 -1.10
CA LEU A 155 3.31 -12.62 -2.31
C LEU A 155 2.76 -11.19 -2.35
N THR A 156 1.51 -10.96 -1.94
CA THR A 156 0.95 -9.61 -1.79
C THR A 156 1.79 -8.77 -0.84
N GLY A 157 2.19 -9.32 0.31
CA GLY A 157 3.07 -8.63 1.26
C GLY A 157 4.44 -8.30 0.68
N MET A 158 5.04 -9.24 -0.06
CA MET A 158 6.33 -9.01 -0.72
C MET A 158 6.25 -7.95 -1.83
N VAL A 159 5.15 -7.90 -2.60
CA VAL A 159 4.91 -6.84 -3.58
C VAL A 159 4.72 -5.48 -2.90
N ALA A 160 3.95 -5.44 -1.81
CA ALA A 160 3.73 -4.20 -1.05
C ALA A 160 5.03 -3.64 -0.44
N LEU A 161 5.98 -4.51 -0.07
CA LEU A 161 7.32 -4.13 0.40
C LEU A 161 8.29 -3.79 -0.75
N GLY A 162 7.91 -4.00 -2.01
CA GLY A 162 8.76 -3.78 -3.18
C GLY A 162 9.83 -4.84 -3.41
N GLU A 163 9.77 -5.99 -2.73
CA GLU A 163 10.72 -7.11 -2.86
C GLU A 163 10.51 -7.89 -4.16
N ILE A 164 9.27 -7.93 -4.67
CA ILE A 164 8.90 -8.61 -5.91
C ILE A 164 8.11 -7.63 -6.76
N ARG A 165 8.38 -7.63 -8.07
CA ARG A 165 7.56 -6.96 -9.07
C ARG A 165 7.20 -7.94 -10.16
N PHE A 166 5.90 -8.15 -10.36
CA PHE A 166 5.40 -8.92 -11.49
C PHE A 166 5.25 -7.95 -12.67
N ALA A 167 6.12 -8.09 -13.67
CA ALA A 167 5.98 -7.36 -14.91
C ALA A 167 5.02 -8.13 -15.84
N PRO A 168 4.11 -7.44 -16.54
CA PRO A 168 3.32 -8.07 -17.60
C PRO A 168 4.28 -8.75 -18.59
N PRO A 169 3.98 -9.97 -19.06
CA PRO A 169 4.79 -10.61 -20.08
C PRO A 169 4.85 -9.70 -21.31
N GLU A 170 6.05 -9.47 -21.82
CA GLU A 170 6.23 -8.61 -22.99
C GLU A 170 5.54 -9.25 -24.20
N ASP A 171 4.69 -8.47 -24.88
CA ASP A 171 4.07 -8.92 -26.13
C ASP A 171 5.16 -9.15 -27.18
N LYS A 172 5.14 -10.32 -27.82
CA LYS A 172 6.09 -10.71 -28.86
C LYS A 172 6.11 -9.70 -30.00
N VAL A 173 4.98 -9.06 -30.30
CA VAL A 173 4.90 -8.02 -31.33
C VAL A 173 5.68 -6.79 -30.89
N THR A 174 5.43 -6.30 -29.67
CA THR A 174 6.16 -5.15 -29.09
C THR A 174 7.66 -5.41 -28.97
N ALA A 175 8.04 -6.61 -28.52
CA ALA A 175 9.44 -7.02 -28.42
C ALA A 175 10.13 -7.05 -29.79
N ARG A 176 9.44 -7.58 -30.83
CA ARG A 176 9.95 -7.56 -32.22
C ARG A 176 10.09 -6.13 -32.75
N LEU A 177 9.09 -5.29 -32.54
CA LEU A 177 9.14 -3.89 -32.98
C LEU A 177 10.30 -3.13 -32.32
N ARG A 178 10.56 -3.35 -31.02
CA ARG A 178 11.72 -2.78 -30.33
C ARG A 178 13.04 -3.30 -30.89
N ALA A 179 13.15 -4.61 -31.13
CA ALA A 179 14.35 -5.20 -31.70
C ALA A 179 14.63 -4.70 -33.13
N GLU A 180 13.59 -4.44 -33.92
CA GLU A 180 13.71 -3.76 -35.21
C GLU A 180 14.11 -2.28 -35.04
N GLU A 181 13.57 -1.58 -34.04
CA GLU A 181 13.92 -0.19 -33.75
C GLU A 181 15.38 -0.01 -33.32
N ASP A 182 15.91 -0.93 -32.51
CA ASP A 182 17.30 -0.90 -32.05
C ASP A 182 18.31 -1.10 -33.20
N GLN A 183 17.88 -1.73 -34.30
CA GLN A 183 18.67 -1.91 -35.51
C GLN A 183 18.64 -0.69 -36.45
N LEU A 184 17.79 0.31 -36.19
CA LEU A 184 17.67 1.50 -37.03
C LEU A 184 18.70 2.59 -36.67
N ASP A 185 19.14 3.31 -37.70
CA ASP A 185 20.03 4.47 -37.57
C ASP A 185 19.37 5.58 -36.73
N PRO A 186 20.10 6.33 -35.88
CA PRO A 186 19.52 7.31 -34.95
C PRO A 186 18.68 8.40 -35.65
N ALA A 187 19.04 8.77 -36.88
CA ALA A 187 18.30 9.74 -37.68
C ALA A 187 16.91 9.21 -38.07
N GLN A 188 16.84 7.94 -38.47
CA GLN A 188 15.57 7.28 -38.84
C GLN A 188 14.67 7.05 -37.61
N ARG A 189 15.28 6.77 -36.44
CA ARG A 189 14.56 6.71 -35.16
C ARG A 189 13.92 8.04 -34.80
N ALA A 190 14.64 9.15 -34.93
CA ALA A 190 14.13 10.49 -34.62
C ALA A 190 12.97 10.90 -35.56
N GLU A 191 13.02 10.53 -36.84
CA GLU A 191 11.94 10.80 -37.78
C GLU A 191 10.67 10.00 -37.44
N ARG A 192 10.82 8.70 -37.12
CA ARG A 192 9.67 7.87 -36.69
C ARG A 192 9.07 8.35 -35.38
N LEU A 193 9.89 8.83 -34.43
CA LEU A 193 9.39 9.39 -33.17
C LEU A 193 8.55 10.65 -33.43
N LYS A 194 9.03 11.55 -34.31
CA LYS A 194 8.26 12.73 -34.73
C LYS A 194 6.94 12.34 -35.37
N ARG A 195 6.94 11.34 -36.27
CA ARG A 195 5.72 10.84 -36.91
C ARG A 195 4.72 10.26 -35.90
N ARG A 196 5.19 9.49 -34.90
CA ARG A 196 4.31 8.98 -33.83
C ARG A 196 3.70 10.12 -33.01
N LEU A 197 4.52 11.09 -32.59
CA LEU A 197 4.04 12.24 -31.82
C LEU A 197 2.99 13.07 -32.59
N THR A 198 3.18 13.28 -33.90
CA THR A 198 2.18 13.97 -34.72
C THR A 198 0.88 13.18 -34.83
N ILE A 199 0.95 11.86 -35.05
CA ILE A 199 -0.24 11.01 -35.15
C ILE A 199 -0.99 10.95 -33.81
N GLU A 200 -0.26 10.88 -32.69
CA GLU A 200 -0.84 10.90 -31.34
C GLU A 200 -1.53 12.23 -31.03
N GLN A 201 -0.90 13.36 -31.39
CA GLN A 201 -1.51 14.68 -31.24
C GLN A 201 -2.78 14.81 -32.07
N GLU A 202 -2.74 14.39 -33.35
CA GLU A 202 -3.91 14.39 -34.23
C GLU A 202 -5.04 13.50 -33.68
N ALA A 203 -4.71 12.31 -33.19
CA ALA A 203 -5.69 11.40 -32.60
C ALA A 203 -6.32 11.97 -31.31
N PHE A 204 -5.50 12.60 -30.45
CA PHE A 204 -5.96 13.26 -29.23
C PHE A 204 -6.91 14.42 -29.53
N ASP A 205 -6.56 15.25 -30.51
CA ASP A 205 -7.40 16.37 -30.95
C ASP A 205 -8.73 15.88 -31.53
N GLN A 206 -8.70 14.82 -32.34
CA GLN A 206 -9.93 14.20 -32.86
C GLN A 206 -10.80 13.63 -31.73
N ALA A 207 -10.22 12.95 -30.75
CA ALA A 207 -10.94 12.43 -29.60
C ALA A 207 -11.58 13.56 -28.77
N ARG A 208 -10.83 14.64 -28.51
CA ARG A 208 -11.31 15.82 -27.80
C ARG A 208 -12.47 16.50 -28.53
N GLN A 209 -12.38 16.62 -29.86
CA GLN A 209 -13.47 17.16 -30.69
C GLN A 209 -14.72 16.29 -30.65
N ARG A 210 -14.58 14.95 -30.68
CA ARG A 210 -15.72 14.02 -30.55
C ARG A 210 -16.42 14.15 -29.20
N ILE A 211 -15.64 14.24 -28.11
CA ILE A 211 -16.18 14.44 -26.76
C ILE A 211 -16.91 15.79 -26.65
N ALA A 212 -16.35 16.85 -27.23
CA ALA A 212 -16.99 18.17 -27.24
C ALA A 212 -18.32 18.17 -28.01
N ARG A 213 -18.41 17.44 -29.13
CA ARG A 213 -19.65 17.30 -29.91
C ARG A 213 -20.72 16.46 -29.20
N HIS A 214 -20.32 15.51 -28.35
CA HIS A 214 -21.24 14.62 -27.64
C HIS A 214 -21.60 15.04 -26.21
N ARG A 215 -21.17 16.22 -25.73
CA ARG A 215 -21.60 16.73 -24.42
C ARG A 215 -23.06 17.20 -24.49
N PRO A 216 -24.03 16.48 -23.87
CA PRO A 216 -25.43 16.91 -23.92
C PRO A 216 -25.60 18.23 -23.15
N ALA A 217 -26.38 19.15 -23.72
CA ALA A 217 -26.72 20.43 -23.11
C ALA A 217 -27.70 20.22 -21.93
N HIS A 218 -27.21 19.74 -20.78
CA HIS A 218 -27.97 19.85 -19.53
C HIS A 218 -27.85 21.27 -19.00
N GLY A 219 -28.81 22.11 -19.42
CA GLY A 219 -28.91 23.50 -19.00
C GLY A 219 -30.16 24.22 -19.49
N GLN A 220 -31.31 23.55 -19.64
CA GLN A 220 -32.61 24.23 -19.77
C GLN A 220 -33.65 23.47 -18.94
N SER A 221 -34.10 24.12 -17.87
CA SER A 221 -35.22 23.70 -17.03
C SER A 221 -36.52 24.22 -17.66
N PRO A 222 -37.52 23.39 -18.01
CA PRO A 222 -38.83 23.90 -18.37
C PRO A 222 -39.74 23.83 -17.13
N ALA A 223 -39.94 24.99 -16.51
CA ALA A 223 -41.16 25.25 -15.77
C ALA A 223 -42.35 25.26 -16.76
N GLY A 224 -43.40 24.48 -16.51
CA GLY A 224 -44.64 24.63 -17.27
C GLY A 224 -45.56 23.42 -17.34
N ARG A 225 -46.49 23.36 -16.37
CA ARG A 225 -47.91 22.98 -16.51
C ARG A 225 -48.26 21.67 -17.24
N HIS A 226 -48.82 20.72 -16.49
CA HIS A 226 -50.02 20.01 -16.94
C HIS A 226 -51.00 19.81 -15.78
N GLY A 227 -52.23 20.27 -15.99
CA GLY A 227 -53.36 20.15 -15.07
C GLY A 227 -53.86 18.73 -14.95
N VAL A 228 -54.42 18.45 -13.78
CA VAL A 228 -55.15 17.23 -13.45
C VAL A 228 -56.64 17.55 -13.61
N ASP A 229 -57.28 16.93 -14.59
CA ASP A 229 -58.75 16.82 -14.62
C ASP A 229 -59.15 15.47 -13.98
N PRO A 230 -60.15 15.44 -13.08
CA PRO A 230 -60.60 14.23 -12.43
C PRO A 230 -61.74 13.55 -13.20
N VAL A 231 -61.64 12.22 -13.37
CA VAL A 231 -62.78 11.29 -13.49
C VAL A 231 -62.45 10.04 -12.68
#